data_AF-A0A511WQZ3-F1
#
_entry.id   AF-A0A511WQZ3-F1
#
_cell.length_a   1.000
_cell.length_b   1.000
_cell.length_c   1.000
_cell.angle_alpha   90.00
_cell.angle_beta   90.00
_cell.angle_gamma   90.00
#
_symmetry.space_group_name_H-M   'P 1'
#
loop_
_entity.id
_entity.type
_entity.pdbx_description
1 polymer ?
#
loop_
_entity_poly.entity_id
_entity_poly.type
_entity_poly.pdbx_seq_one_letter_code
_entity_poly.pdbx_strand_id
1 'polypeptide(L)'
;MRKITWAGVFLLTILIGGGIVFYFGFQSMNSERTSNQEIEITMKDTEEVAEIINYIKDKFSSNYKIKDVYFDRDRKSISVDTSFTRSDLEDGSRFEKEIVDELQLYNKSGERISYMIEINFSDGSLFSSIVILN
;
A
#
# COMPACT_ATOMS: atom_id res chain seq x y z
N MET A 1 -63.07 -11.09 -22.74
CA MET A 1 -61.66 -11.34 -22.39
C MET A 1 -60.82 -10.14 -22.82
N ARG A 2 -60.23 -9.40 -21.87
CA ARG A 2 -59.23 -8.36 -22.12
C ARG A 2 -58.06 -8.59 -21.15
N LYS A 3 -56.86 -8.50 -21.72
CA LYS A 3 -55.54 -8.74 -21.13
C LYS A 3 -55.02 -7.48 -20.42
N ILE A 4 -53.88 -7.64 -19.73
CA ILE A 4 -52.92 -6.62 -19.25
C ILE A 4 -53.33 -6.13 -17.85
N THR A 5 -52.55 -6.25 -16.77
CA THR A 5 -51.17 -5.77 -16.58
C THR A 5 -50.60 -6.36 -15.28
N TRP A 6 -49.74 -7.38 -15.29
CA TRP A 6 -49.02 -7.86 -14.08
C TRP A 6 -47.57 -8.28 -14.38
N ALA A 7 -46.97 -7.74 -15.45
CA ALA A 7 -45.57 -8.00 -15.81
C ALA A 7 -44.62 -6.84 -15.42
N GLY A 8 -45.15 -5.70 -14.97
CA GLY A 8 -44.34 -4.51 -14.66
C GLY A 8 -43.69 -4.52 -13.27
N VAL A 9 -44.21 -5.30 -12.32
CA VAL A 9 -43.69 -5.30 -10.93
C VAL A 9 -42.52 -6.28 -10.76
N PHE A 10 -42.41 -7.30 -11.62
CA PHE A 10 -41.36 -8.32 -11.50
C PHE A 10 -40.00 -7.87 -12.06
N LEU A 11 -39.99 -6.85 -12.94
CA LEU A 11 -38.76 -6.33 -13.54
C LEU A 11 -38.03 -5.35 -12.61
N LEU A 12 -38.73 -4.74 -11.65
CA LEU A 12 -38.12 -3.79 -10.71
C LEU A 12 -37.39 -4.48 -9.55
N THR A 13 -37.82 -5.68 -9.14
CA THR A 13 -37.16 -6.45 -8.08
C THR A 13 -35.81 -7.05 -8.52
N ILE A 14 -35.63 -7.34 -9.81
CA ILE A 14 -34.34 -7.84 -10.33
C ILE A 14 -33.29 -6.73 -10.36
N LEU A 15 -33.66 -5.47 -10.62
CA LEU A 15 -32.72 -4.34 -10.60
C LEU A 15 -32.23 -4.00 -9.19
N ILE A 16 -33.07 -4.17 -8.17
CA ILE A 16 -32.68 -3.90 -6.77
C ILE A 16 -31.97 -5.12 -6.14
N GLY A 17 -32.39 -6.35 -6.49
CA GLY A 17 -31.72 -7.57 -6.03
C GLY A 17 -30.36 -7.83 -6.70
N GLY A 18 -30.23 -7.54 -7.99
CA GLY A 18 -28.97 -7.69 -8.73
C GLY A 18 -27.90 -6.66 -8.36
N GLY A 19 -28.30 -5.44 -7.99
CA GLY A 19 -27.36 -4.40 -7.55
C GLY A 19 -26.72 -4.66 -6.19
N ILE A 20 -27.44 -5.33 -5.28
CA ILE A 20 -26.93 -5.63 -3.93
C ILE A 20 -26.00 -6.86 -3.95
N VAL A 21 -26.25 -7.84 -4.83
CA VAL A 21 -25.34 -9.00 -4.99
C VAL A 21 -24.07 -8.63 -5.74
N PHE A 22 -24.08 -7.62 -6.63
CA PHE A 22 -22.84 -7.13 -7.25
C PHE A 22 -21.95 -6.30 -6.30
N TYR A 23 -22.53 -5.63 -5.28
CA TYR A 23 -21.72 -4.88 -4.31
C TYR A 23 -21.04 -5.78 -3.25
N PHE A 24 -21.56 -7.00 -3.03
CA PHE A 24 -20.94 -8.00 -2.14
C PHE A 24 -20.36 -9.24 -2.86
N GLY A 25 -20.58 -9.38 -4.17
CA GLY A 25 -20.18 -10.54 -4.97
C GLY A 25 -19.05 -10.29 -5.97
N PHE A 26 -18.59 -9.04 -6.15
CA PHE A 26 -17.35 -8.75 -6.90
C PHE A 26 -16.08 -8.88 -6.04
N GLN A 27 -16.18 -9.67 -4.97
CA GLN A 27 -15.07 -10.29 -4.23
C GLN A 27 -14.99 -11.80 -4.52
N SER A 28 -15.33 -12.26 -5.73
CA SER A 28 -14.96 -13.61 -6.14
C SER A 28 -15.07 -13.78 -7.65
N MET A 29 -14.02 -14.35 -8.24
CA MET A 29 -14.01 -14.95 -9.58
C MET A 29 -14.00 -13.96 -10.77
N ASN A 30 -12.83 -13.37 -11.00
CA ASN A 30 -11.94 -13.78 -12.10
C ASN A 30 -10.80 -12.77 -12.27
N SER A 31 -9.79 -12.88 -11.42
CA SER A 31 -8.42 -12.73 -11.91
C SER A 31 -7.76 -14.08 -11.71
N GLU A 32 -7.41 -14.69 -12.82
CA GLU A 32 -6.53 -15.84 -12.87
C GLU A 32 -5.27 -15.52 -12.04
N ARG A 33 -4.97 -16.44 -11.11
CA ARG A 33 -3.68 -16.54 -10.41
C ARG A 33 -3.33 -15.43 -9.40
N THR A 34 -4.18 -15.17 -8.42
CA THR A 34 -3.71 -14.70 -7.11
C THR A 34 -3.70 -15.87 -6.16
N SER A 35 -2.54 -16.53 -6.10
CA SER A 35 -2.13 -17.34 -4.97
C SER A 35 -2.54 -16.61 -3.69
N ASN A 36 -3.35 -17.26 -2.86
CA ASN A 36 -3.43 -16.96 -1.43
C ASN A 36 -2.05 -17.24 -0.80
N GLN A 37 -1.04 -16.45 -1.17
CA GLN A 37 0.00 -16.11 -0.22
C GLN A 37 -0.71 -15.19 0.77
N GLU A 38 -1.40 -15.80 1.74
CA GLU A 38 -1.13 -15.40 3.11
C GLU A 38 0.39 -15.23 3.14
N ILE A 39 0.83 -13.97 3.19
CA ILE A 39 2.23 -13.61 3.24
C ILE A 39 2.70 -14.13 4.60
N GLU A 40 2.98 -15.44 4.63
CA GLU A 40 3.85 -16.09 5.57
C GLU A 40 5.19 -15.42 5.27
N ILE A 41 5.43 -14.30 5.95
CA ILE A 41 6.68 -13.55 5.84
C ILE A 41 7.75 -14.58 6.15
N THR A 42 8.43 -15.06 5.12
CA THR A 42 9.44 -16.08 5.29
C THR A 42 10.59 -15.45 6.09
N MET A 43 11.42 -16.27 6.74
CA MET A 43 12.63 -15.74 7.40
C MET A 43 13.48 -14.90 6.43
N LYS A 44 13.48 -15.28 5.14
CA LYS A 44 14.13 -14.54 4.06
C LYS A 44 13.51 -13.15 3.83
N ASP A 45 12.18 -13.04 3.77
CA ASP A 45 11.51 -11.74 3.61
C ASP A 45 11.79 -10.82 4.81
N THR A 46 11.93 -11.40 6.01
CA THR A 46 12.29 -10.65 7.22
C THR A 46 13.72 -10.12 7.15
N GLU A 47 14.65 -10.92 6.62
CA GLU A 47 16.04 -10.52 6.39
C GLU A 47 16.13 -9.40 5.33
N GLU A 48 15.44 -9.55 4.20
CA GLU A 48 15.42 -8.54 3.14
C GLU A 48 14.80 -7.21 3.63
N VAL A 49 13.70 -7.26 4.40
CA VAL A 49 13.13 -6.06 5.03
C VAL A 49 14.13 -5.40 5.99
N ALA A 50 14.86 -6.18 6.78
CA ALA A 50 15.88 -5.64 7.68
C ALA A 50 17.04 -5.00 6.90
N GLU A 51 17.46 -5.57 5.78
CA GLU A 51 18.45 -4.98 4.87
C GLU A 51 17.98 -3.62 4.33
N ILE A 52 16.73 -3.52 3.88
CA ILE A 52 16.16 -2.26 3.36
C ILE A 52 16.10 -1.20 4.47
N ILE A 53 15.67 -1.56 5.68
CA ILE A 53 15.65 -0.65 6.83
C ILE A 53 17.06 -0.13 7.14
N ASN A 54 18.05 -1.04 7.19
CA ASN A 54 19.43 -0.66 7.44
C ASN A 54 20.00 0.23 6.34
N TYR A 55 19.66 -0.06 5.08
CA TYR A 55 20.06 0.76 3.95
C TYR A 55 19.51 2.19 4.06
N ILE A 56 18.22 2.35 4.37
CA ILE A 56 17.62 3.68 4.58
C ILE A 56 18.32 4.39 5.75
N LYS A 57 18.52 3.70 6.88
CA LYS A 57 19.20 4.28 8.06
C LYS A 57 20.63 4.72 7.76
N ASP A 58 21.38 3.94 7.00
CA ASP A 58 22.76 4.27 6.63
C ASP A 58 22.82 5.43 5.64
N LYS A 59 22.04 5.33 4.54
CA LYS A 59 22.01 6.34 3.48
C LYS A 59 21.59 7.71 3.98
N PHE A 60 20.62 7.74 4.88
CA PHE A 60 20.06 8.97 5.45
C PHE A 60 20.53 9.23 6.88
N SER A 61 21.63 8.60 7.32
CA SER A 61 22.18 8.75 8.68
C SER A 61 22.52 10.20 9.05
N SER A 62 22.90 11.01 8.06
CA SER A 62 23.18 12.45 8.24
C SER A 62 21.93 13.34 8.15
N ASN A 63 20.79 12.78 7.76
CA ASN A 63 19.55 13.51 7.61
C ASN A 63 18.82 13.61 8.96
N TYR A 64 18.98 14.75 9.62
CA TYR A 64 18.31 15.07 10.90
C TYR A 64 16.77 15.08 10.82
N LYS A 65 16.20 14.97 9.61
CA LYS A 65 14.75 14.89 9.42
C LYS A 65 14.18 13.49 9.61
N ILE A 66 14.98 12.43 9.52
CA ILE A 66 14.53 11.07 9.87
C ILE A 66 14.71 10.87 11.38
N LYS A 67 13.63 10.47 12.06
CA LYS A 67 13.64 10.13 13.48
C LYS A 67 13.84 8.64 13.69
N ASP A 68 13.10 7.82 12.95
CA ASP A 68 13.23 6.36 13.00
C ASP A 68 12.77 5.71 11.69
N VAL A 69 13.23 4.48 11.48
CA VAL A 69 12.80 3.61 10.40
C VAL A 69 12.59 2.20 10.96
N TYR A 70 11.41 1.62 10.78
CA TYR A 70 11.06 0.31 11.33
C TYR A 70 10.04 -0.40 10.44
N PHE A 71 9.88 -1.70 10.66
CA PHE A 71 8.81 -2.46 10.01
C PHE A 71 7.54 -2.40 10.86
N ASP A 72 6.49 -1.77 10.34
CA ASP A 72 5.14 -1.83 10.90
C ASP A 72 4.49 -3.15 10.47
N ARG A 73 4.33 -4.05 11.46
CA ARG A 73 3.76 -5.38 11.22
C ARG A 73 2.27 -5.35 10.92
N ASP A 74 1.54 -4.38 11.46
CA ASP A 74 0.09 -4.28 11.30
C ASP A 74 -0.24 -3.77 9.90
N ARG A 75 0.52 -2.79 9.42
CA ARG A 75 0.39 -2.23 8.06
C ARG A 75 1.17 -3.00 7.01
N LYS A 76 2.07 -3.89 7.42
CA LYS A 76 2.99 -4.63 6.56
C LYS A 76 3.81 -3.70 5.66
N SER A 77 4.37 -2.65 6.27
CA SER A 77 5.15 -1.61 5.59
C SER A 77 6.41 -1.24 6.35
N ILE A 78 7.38 -0.68 5.65
CA ILE A 78 8.51 -0.01 6.26
C ILE A 78 8.09 1.43 6.56
N SER A 79 7.96 1.76 7.83
CA SER A 79 7.59 3.10 8.30
C SER A 79 8.85 3.95 8.48
N VAL A 80 8.81 5.17 7.95
CA VAL A 80 9.84 6.20 8.05
C VAL A 80 9.23 7.39 8.78
N ASP A 81 9.55 7.52 10.06
CA ASP A 81 9.06 8.60 10.90
C ASP A 81 9.98 9.81 10.77
N THR A 82 9.39 10.97 10.47
CA THR A 82 10.16 12.19 10.19
C THR A 82 9.93 13.29 11.23
N SER A 83 10.70 14.37 11.14
CA SER A 83 10.45 15.63 11.85
C SER A 83 9.64 16.64 11.04
N PHE A 84 9.17 16.29 9.83
CA PHE A 84 8.32 17.17 9.04
C PHE A 84 6.98 17.41 9.73
N THR A 85 6.49 18.63 9.63
CA THR A 85 5.12 18.98 10.02
C THR A 85 4.26 19.13 8.77
N ARG A 86 2.94 19.24 8.93
CA ARG A 86 2.02 19.47 7.81
C ARG A 86 2.25 20.81 7.10
N SER A 87 3.02 21.73 7.67
CA SER A 87 3.44 22.96 7.00
C SER A 87 4.69 22.78 6.12
N ASP A 88 5.45 21.70 6.30
CA ASP A 88 6.72 21.45 5.61
C ASP A 88 6.52 20.61 4.33
N LEU A 89 5.42 20.84 3.59
CA LEU A 89 5.02 19.98 2.47
C LEU A 89 6.06 19.95 1.34
N GLU A 90 6.72 21.07 1.05
CA GLU A 90 7.74 21.13 0.01
C GLU A 90 8.99 20.31 0.38
N ASP A 91 9.45 20.46 1.62
CA ASP A 91 10.59 19.69 2.14
C ASP A 91 10.24 18.20 2.21
N GLY A 92 9.03 17.86 2.67
CA GLY A 92 8.53 16.49 2.70
C GLY A 92 8.48 15.87 1.30
N SER A 93 7.97 16.59 0.30
CA SER A 93 7.90 16.11 -1.09
C SER A 93 9.28 15.94 -1.72
N ARG A 94 10.24 16.83 -1.38
CA ARG A 94 11.63 16.69 -1.82
C ARG A 94 12.29 15.46 -1.23
N PHE A 95 12.08 15.22 0.07
CA PHE A 95 12.58 14.04 0.75
C PHE A 95 11.95 12.75 0.21
N GLU A 96 10.64 12.76 -0.04
CA GLU A 96 9.93 11.64 -0.67
C GLU A 96 10.56 11.27 -2.02
N LYS A 97 10.85 12.27 -2.86
CA LYS A 97 11.52 12.03 -4.13
C LYS A 97 12.91 11.42 -3.95
N GLU A 98 13.69 11.95 -3.00
CA GLU A 98 15.04 11.48 -2.71
C GLU A 98 15.04 10.01 -2.24
N ILE A 99 14.17 9.64 -1.30
CA ILE A 99 14.09 8.26 -0.81
C ILE A 99 13.62 7.31 -1.90
N VAL A 100 12.68 7.72 -2.76
CA VAL A 100 12.23 6.91 -3.90
C VAL A 100 13.36 6.68 -4.90
N ASP A 101 14.07 7.74 -5.28
CA ASP A 101 15.16 7.65 -6.25
C ASP A 101 16.27 6.70 -5.74
N GLU A 102 16.64 6.80 -4.46
CA GLU A 102 17.65 5.92 -3.84
C GLU A 102 17.19 4.45 -3.77
N LEU A 103 15.94 4.21 -3.40
CA LEU A 103 15.42 2.84 -3.29
C LEU A 103 15.21 2.18 -4.65
N GLN A 104 14.86 2.95 -5.68
CA GLN A 104 14.84 2.45 -7.05
C GLN A 104 16.25 2.05 -7.52
N LEU A 105 17.29 2.81 -7.14
CA LEU A 105 18.67 2.42 -7.43
C LEU A 105 19.08 1.16 -6.66
N TYR A 106 18.70 1.06 -5.39
CA TYR A 106 18.93 -0.13 -4.57
C TYR A 106 18.28 -1.38 -5.19
N ASN A 107 17.01 -1.30 -5.60
CA ASN A 107 16.28 -2.43 -6.18
C ASN A 107 16.81 -2.89 -7.55
N LYS A 108 17.41 -2.00 -8.36
CA LYS A 108 18.01 -2.39 -9.65
C LYS A 108 19.19 -3.37 -9.52
N SER A 109 19.74 -3.56 -8.32
CA SER A 109 20.97 -4.33 -8.08
C SER A 109 20.76 -5.84 -7.84
N GLY A 110 19.54 -6.38 -7.92
CA GLY A 110 19.29 -7.82 -7.79
C GLY A 110 17.80 -8.20 -7.80
N GLU A 111 17.50 -9.49 -7.68
CA GLU A 111 16.13 -9.96 -7.43
C GLU A 111 15.76 -9.66 -5.96
N ARG A 112 14.92 -8.64 -5.73
CA ARG A 112 14.46 -8.19 -4.41
C ARG A 112 12.96 -8.39 -4.25
N ILE A 113 12.49 -8.41 -3.00
CA ILE A 113 11.05 -8.35 -2.71
C ILE A 113 10.41 -7.03 -3.16
N SER A 114 9.11 -7.07 -3.45
CA SER A 114 8.28 -5.86 -3.52
C SER A 114 7.86 -5.45 -2.11
N TYR A 115 7.86 -4.16 -1.81
CA TYR A 115 7.56 -3.64 -0.46
C TYR A 115 6.88 -2.29 -0.49
N MET A 116 6.19 -1.95 0.60
CA MET A 116 5.56 -0.65 0.82
C MET A 116 6.34 0.16 1.84
N ILE A 117 6.53 1.45 1.57
CA ILE A 117 7.10 2.43 2.49
C ILE A 117 6.03 3.45 2.83
N GLU A 118 5.92 3.75 4.11
CA GLU A 118 5.10 4.84 4.62
C GLU A 118 5.99 5.91 5.23
N ILE A 119 5.90 7.14 4.73
CA ILE A 119 6.57 8.30 5.30
C ILE A 119 5.56 9.00 6.18
N ASN A 120 5.89 9.19 7.46
CA ASN A 120 5.01 9.80 8.44
C ASN A 120 5.53 11.18 8.84
N PHE A 121 4.59 12.11 9.06
CA PHE A 121 4.85 13.37 9.72
C PHE A 121 5.29 13.16 11.18
N SER A 122 5.80 14.23 11.78
CA SER A 122 6.24 14.30 13.16
C SER A 122 5.17 14.00 14.21
N ASP A 123 3.88 14.10 13.85
CA ASP A 123 2.72 13.75 14.67
C ASP A 123 2.27 12.29 14.48
N GLY A 124 2.98 11.52 13.66
CA GLY A 124 2.64 10.12 13.32
C GLY A 124 1.56 9.98 12.26
N SER A 125 1.03 11.08 11.70
CA SER A 125 0.09 10.99 10.59
C SER A 125 0.82 10.71 9.27
N LEU A 126 0.18 9.90 8.42
CA LEU A 126 0.74 9.51 7.12
C LEU A 126 0.91 10.76 6.23
N PHE A 127 2.12 10.95 5.71
CA PHE A 127 2.42 11.94 4.68
C PHE A 127 2.30 11.32 3.29
N SER A 128 3.05 10.25 3.02
CA SER A 128 3.05 9.55 1.74
C SER A 128 3.19 8.04 1.94
N SER A 129 2.64 7.26 1.01
CA SER A 129 2.80 5.81 0.93
C SER A 129 3.22 5.44 -0.48
N ILE A 130 4.29 4.66 -0.59
CA ILE A 130 4.93 4.31 -1.86
C ILE A 130 5.10 2.80 -1.91
N VAL A 131 4.71 2.20 -3.03
CA VAL A 131 4.99 0.79 -3.33
C VAL A 131 6.18 0.72 -4.26
N ILE A 132 7.23 0.03 -3.84
CA ILE A 132 8.38 -0.29 -4.67
C ILE A 132 8.20 -1.72 -5.18
N LEU A 133 8.06 -1.86 -6.49
CA LEU A 133 7.93 -3.14 -7.17
C LEU A 133 9.30 -3.60 -7.68
N ASN A 134 9.49 -4.92 -7.70
CA ASN A 134 10.59 -5.58 -8.41
C ASN A 134 10.05 -6.32 -9.63
#